data_AF-A0A0F9K8P0-F1
#
_entry.id   AF-A0A0F9K8P0-F1
#
_cell.length_a   1.000
_cell.length_b   1.000
_cell.length_c   1.000
_cell.angle_alpha   90.00
_cell.angle_beta   90.00
_cell.angle_gamma   90.00
#
_symmetry.space_group_name_H-M   'P 1'
#
loop_
_entity.id
_entity.type
_entity.pdbx_description
1 polymer ?
#
loop_
_entity_poly.entity_id
_entity_poly.type
_entity_poly.pdbx_seq_one_letter_code
_entity_poly.pdbx_strand_id
1 'polypeptide(L)'
;MIRTMTLAELRWWMDVHSYDAKTLAAALGVSASTVRRWLAGTLPLTWVHVLAISEVGHSTTVSRTMATSLSVWMTARGYSGKTLAKELDVNPTAITRWRSGQRPIQRTVVLALRALDREAGR
;
A
#
# COMPACT_ATOMS: atom_id res chain seq x y z
N MET A 1 2.29 17.40 -1.22
CA MET A 1 3.73 17.10 -1.17
C MET A 1 3.85 15.62 -0.86
N ILE A 2 4.17 14.78 -1.86
CA ILE A 2 4.27 13.32 -1.66
C ILE A 2 5.54 13.09 -0.85
N ARG A 3 5.42 12.63 0.39
CA ARG A 3 6.58 12.32 1.24
C ARG A 3 7.14 10.98 0.77
N THR A 4 8.14 11.01 -0.11
CA THR A 4 8.82 9.80 -0.58
C THR A 4 9.66 9.21 0.55
N MET A 5 9.49 7.91 0.82
CA MET A 5 10.39 7.18 1.71
C MET A 5 11.67 6.84 0.95
N THR A 6 12.80 7.33 1.45
CA THR A 6 14.14 7.07 0.94
C THR A 6 14.60 5.64 1.27
N LEU A 7 15.67 5.19 0.61
CA LEU A 7 16.27 3.88 0.89
C LEU A 7 16.83 3.79 2.30
N ALA A 8 17.39 4.89 2.82
CA ALA A 8 17.88 4.97 4.19
C ALA A 8 16.74 4.84 5.20
N GLU A 9 15.63 5.52 4.96
CA GLU A 9 14.43 5.41 5.80
C GLU A 9 13.82 4.01 5.75
N LEU A 10 13.77 3.36 4.58
CA LEU A 10 13.32 1.96 4.47
C LEU A 10 14.21 1.02 5.30
N ARG A 11 15.54 1.15 5.17
CA ARG A 11 16.49 0.31 5.93
C ARG A 11 16.35 0.51 7.42
N TRP A 12 16.35 1.76 7.86
CA TRP A 12 16.17 2.11 9.26
C TRP A 12 14.84 1.57 9.81
N TRP A 13 13.74 1.72 9.05
CA TRP A 13 12.43 1.20 9.46
C TRP A 13 12.47 -0.33 9.60
N MET A 14 13.10 -1.03 8.65
CA MET A 14 13.25 -2.49 8.68
C MET A 14 14.07 -2.93 9.90
N ASP A 15 15.16 -2.25 10.21
CA ASP A 15 16.00 -2.53 11.37
C ASP A 15 15.22 -2.34 12.68
N VAL A 16 14.50 -1.22 12.83
CA VAL A 16 13.67 -0.92 14.02
C VAL A 16 12.61 -1.99 14.27
N HIS A 17 11.97 -2.48 13.21
CA HIS A 17 10.93 -3.50 13.34
C HIS A 17 11.49 -4.94 13.30
N SER A 18 12.80 -5.11 13.15
CA SER A 18 13.47 -6.41 12.97
C SER A 18 12.95 -7.22 11.78
N TYR A 19 12.66 -6.52 10.67
CA TYR A 19 12.20 -7.10 9.42
C TYR A 19 13.37 -7.40 8.49
N ASP A 20 13.46 -8.64 8.00
CA ASP A 20 14.25 -8.93 6.81
C ASP A 20 13.43 -8.72 5.52
N ALA A 21 14.09 -8.80 4.36
CA ALA A 21 13.43 -8.59 3.08
C ALA A 21 12.33 -9.63 2.77
N LYS A 22 12.41 -10.84 3.33
CA LYS A 22 11.39 -11.89 3.12
C LYS A 22 10.17 -11.62 4.01
N THR A 23 10.37 -11.27 5.26
CA THR A 23 9.33 -10.94 6.23
C THR A 23 8.55 -9.71 5.77
N LEU A 24 9.25 -8.67 5.30
CA LEU A 24 8.58 -7.48 4.73
C LEU A 24 7.80 -7.81 3.46
N ALA A 25 8.38 -8.62 2.57
CA ALA A 25 7.71 -9.03 1.35
C ALA A 25 6.42 -9.81 1.64
N ALA A 26 6.45 -10.74 2.59
CA ALA A 26 5.29 -11.49 3.02
C ALA A 26 4.23 -10.59 3.65
N ALA A 27 4.63 -9.64 4.49
CA ALA A 27 3.73 -8.69 5.13
C ALA A 27 3.01 -7.80 4.12
N LEU A 28 3.72 -7.33 3.09
CA LEU A 28 3.16 -6.50 2.01
C LEU A 28 2.41 -7.32 0.96
N GLY A 29 2.70 -8.61 0.81
CA GLY A 29 2.18 -9.45 -0.28
C GLY A 29 2.86 -9.16 -1.63
N VAL A 30 4.15 -8.83 -1.60
CA VAL A 30 5.02 -8.67 -2.78
C VAL A 30 6.11 -9.74 -2.78
N SER A 31 6.94 -9.81 -3.83
CA SER A 31 8.07 -10.74 -3.85
C SER A 31 9.25 -10.24 -3.02
N ALA A 32 10.02 -11.15 -2.42
CA ALA A 32 11.27 -10.78 -1.73
C ALA A 32 12.27 -10.10 -2.68
N SER A 33 12.27 -10.47 -3.96
CA SER A 33 13.06 -9.81 -4.99
C SER A 33 12.66 -8.34 -5.19
N THR A 34 11.36 -8.02 -5.07
CA THR A 34 10.87 -6.63 -5.12
C THR A 34 11.49 -5.82 -3.98
N VAL A 35 11.46 -6.32 -2.75
CA VAL A 35 12.03 -5.64 -1.58
C VAL A 35 13.55 -5.48 -1.73
N ARG A 36 14.26 -6.51 -2.19
CA ARG A 36 15.70 -6.41 -2.45
C ARG A 36 16.02 -5.36 -3.52
N ARG A 37 15.21 -5.26 -4.58
CA ARG A 37 15.39 -4.25 -5.62
C ARG A 37 15.13 -2.84 -5.12
N TRP A 38 14.16 -2.64 -4.21
CA TRP A 38 14.01 -1.37 -3.49
C TRP A 38 15.29 -1.05 -2.72
N LEU A 39 15.76 -1.97 -1.86
CA LEU A 39 16.96 -1.77 -1.05
C LEU A 39 18.24 -1.53 -1.89
N ALA A 40 18.28 -2.06 -3.12
CA ALA A 40 19.36 -1.84 -4.08
C ALA A 40 19.19 -0.56 -4.92
N GLY A 41 18.08 0.17 -4.78
CA GLY A 41 17.76 1.36 -5.58
C GLY A 41 17.44 1.09 -7.05
N THR A 42 17.27 -0.18 -7.44
CA THR A 42 17.00 -0.60 -8.83
C THR A 42 15.51 -0.69 -9.16
N LEU A 43 14.65 -0.45 -8.17
CA LEU A 43 13.22 -0.29 -8.32
C LEU A 43 12.79 0.84 -7.38
N PRO A 44 12.08 1.88 -7.86
CA PRO A 44 11.59 2.93 -6.99
C PRO A 44 10.47 2.41 -6.07
N LEU A 45 10.41 2.95 -4.85
CA LEU A 45 9.24 2.84 -4.00
C LEU A 45 8.18 3.83 -4.46
N THR A 46 7.01 3.32 -4.83
CA THR A 46 5.84 4.17 -5.12
C THR A 46 5.09 4.50 -3.83
N TRP A 47 4.24 5.52 -3.88
CA TRP A 47 3.50 5.98 -2.71
C TRP A 47 2.58 4.92 -2.08
N VAL A 48 1.91 4.06 -2.88
CA VAL A 48 1.21 2.87 -2.36
C VAL A 48 2.10 1.99 -1.49
N HIS A 49 3.36 1.78 -1.86
CA HIS A 49 4.26 0.95 -1.09
C HIS A 49 4.62 1.62 0.24
N VAL A 50 4.84 2.94 0.23
CA VAL A 50 5.12 3.71 1.46
C VAL A 50 3.95 3.64 2.44
N LEU A 51 2.73 3.87 1.95
CA LEU A 51 1.51 3.73 2.75
C LEU A 51 1.33 2.30 3.29
N ALA A 52 1.62 1.29 2.47
CA ALA A 52 1.52 -0.09 2.90
C ALA A 52 2.56 -0.45 3.97
N ILE A 53 3.80 0.06 3.86
CA ILE A 53 4.87 -0.16 4.83
C ILE A 53 4.53 0.53 6.16
N SER A 54 3.99 1.75 6.12
CA SER A 54 3.55 2.42 7.35
C SER A 54 2.46 1.61 8.05
N GLU A 55 1.52 1.03 7.32
CA GLU A 55 0.46 0.17 7.89
C GLU A 55 1.00 -1.10 8.55
N VAL A 56 1.98 -1.77 7.95
CA VAL A 56 2.57 -3.01 8.48
C VAL A 56 3.19 -2.79 9.86
N GLY A 57 3.81 -1.62 10.08
CA GLY A 57 4.37 -1.26 11.39
C GLY A 57 3.32 -1.08 12.50
N HIS A 58 2.05 -0.87 12.12
CA HIS A 58 0.96 -0.57 13.05
C HIS A 58 0.01 -1.75 13.32
N SER A 59 -0.04 -2.79 12.48
CA SER A 59 -1.08 -3.84 12.58
C SER A 59 -0.56 -5.26 12.33
N THR A 60 -0.64 -6.11 13.35
CA THR A 60 -0.26 -7.54 13.32
C THR A 60 -1.29 -8.46 12.63
N THR A 61 -2.47 -7.97 12.24
CA THR A 61 -3.55 -8.82 11.67
C THR A 61 -4.18 -8.22 10.42
N VAL A 62 -4.09 -8.91 9.27
CA VAL A 62 -4.61 -8.41 7.98
C VAL A 62 -5.66 -9.38 7.43
N SER A 63 -6.93 -8.94 7.46
CA SER A 63 -8.08 -9.66 6.89
C SER A 63 -8.25 -9.37 5.39
N ARG A 64 -8.73 -10.37 4.63
CA ARG A 64 -8.63 -10.51 3.16
C ARG A 64 -9.86 -10.00 2.37
N THR A 65 -10.74 -9.21 2.96
CA THR A 65 -12.06 -8.95 2.36
C THR A 65 -12.16 -7.51 1.85
N MET A 66 -12.02 -7.23 0.54
CA MET A 66 -12.17 -5.82 0.10
C MET A 66 -12.55 -5.50 -1.36
N ALA A 67 -13.07 -6.42 -2.19
CA ALA A 67 -13.57 -6.01 -3.52
C ALA A 67 -14.92 -5.26 -3.43
N THR A 68 -15.91 -5.83 -2.73
CA THR A 68 -17.20 -5.16 -2.46
C THR A 68 -17.04 -3.96 -1.53
N SER A 69 -16.03 -3.99 -0.67
CA SER A 69 -15.76 -2.92 0.28
C SER A 69 -15.12 -1.69 -0.36
N LEU A 70 -14.42 -1.79 -1.50
CA LEU A 70 -13.73 -0.63 -2.08
C LEU A 70 -14.71 0.44 -2.56
N SER A 71 -15.75 0.07 -3.32
CA SER A 71 -16.75 1.04 -3.78
C SER A 71 -17.50 1.70 -2.62
N VAL A 72 -17.87 0.92 -1.59
CA VAL A 72 -18.53 1.44 -0.38
C VAL A 72 -17.59 2.36 0.40
N TRP A 73 -16.32 1.96 0.58
CA TRP A 73 -15.29 2.73 1.26
C TRP A 73 -15.02 4.07 0.58
N MET A 74 -14.99 4.07 -0.77
CA MET A 74 -14.82 5.28 -1.58
C MET A 74 -16.00 6.23 -1.41
N THR A 75 -17.24 5.72 -1.52
CA THR A 75 -18.46 6.52 -1.35
C THR A 75 -18.53 7.14 0.05
N ALA A 76 -18.25 6.35 1.09
CA ALA A 76 -18.27 6.83 2.48
C ALA A 76 -17.28 7.98 2.74
N ARG A 77 -16.20 8.07 1.96
CA ARG A 77 -15.14 9.08 2.09
C ARG A 77 -15.16 10.15 0.99
N GLY A 78 -16.18 10.15 0.13
CA GLY A 78 -16.28 11.11 -0.99
C GLY A 78 -15.18 10.97 -2.05
N TYR A 79 -14.48 9.83 -2.11
CA TYR A 79 -13.43 9.62 -3.11
C TYR A 79 -14.02 9.30 -4.48
N SER A 80 -13.67 10.11 -5.48
CA SER A 80 -13.83 9.71 -6.88
C SER A 80 -12.73 8.69 -7.26
N GLY A 81 -12.98 7.86 -8.27
CA GLY A 81 -11.95 6.94 -8.78
C GLY A 81 -10.69 7.64 -9.28
N LYS A 82 -10.83 8.85 -9.83
CA LYS A 82 -9.71 9.69 -10.27
C LYS A 82 -8.92 10.25 -9.07
N THR A 83 -9.63 10.69 -8.04
CA THR A 83 -9.02 11.20 -6.80
C THR A 83 -8.26 10.07 -6.09
N LEU A 84 -8.88 8.91 -5.92
CA LEU A 84 -8.22 7.77 -5.29
C LEU A 84 -7.00 7.28 -6.10
N ALA A 85 -7.11 7.24 -7.43
CA ALA A 85 -5.99 6.89 -8.29
C ALA A 85 -4.81 7.84 -8.09
N LYS A 86 -5.08 9.15 -7.95
CA LYS A 86 -4.06 10.16 -7.66
C LYS A 86 -3.48 9.99 -6.25
N GLU A 87 -4.33 9.77 -5.25
CA GLU A 87 -3.91 9.58 -3.85
C GLU A 87 -3.07 8.32 -3.66
N LEU A 88 -3.32 7.27 -4.44
CA LEU A 88 -2.52 6.05 -4.40
C LEU A 88 -1.36 6.06 -5.42
N ASP A 89 -1.28 7.04 -6.31
CA ASP A 89 -0.35 7.02 -7.44
C ASP A 89 -0.45 5.72 -8.27
N VAL A 90 -1.68 5.34 -8.61
CA VAL A 90 -1.99 4.16 -9.43
C VAL A 90 -2.78 4.54 -10.67
N ASN A 91 -2.72 3.69 -11.69
CA ASN A 91 -3.49 3.89 -12.91
C ASN A 91 -5.01 3.87 -12.60
N PRO A 92 -5.80 4.87 -13.05
CA PRO A 92 -7.26 4.88 -12.87
C PRO A 92 -7.97 3.63 -13.39
N THR A 93 -7.47 3.01 -14.46
CA THR A 93 -7.98 1.74 -14.98
C THR A 93 -7.82 0.60 -13.97
N ALA A 94 -6.79 0.64 -13.11
CA ALA A 94 -6.64 -0.34 -12.03
C ALA A 94 -7.79 -0.21 -11.02
N ILE A 95 -8.16 1.02 -10.63
CA ILE A 95 -9.31 1.28 -9.76
C ILE A 95 -10.59 0.72 -10.38
N THR A 96 -10.83 0.98 -11.67
CA THR A 96 -12.01 0.45 -12.38
C THR A 96 -12.05 -1.08 -12.36
N ARG A 97 -10.92 -1.75 -12.64
CA ARG A 97 -10.82 -3.22 -12.63
C ARG A 97 -11.00 -3.82 -11.24
N TRP A 98 -10.58 -3.12 -10.19
CA TRP A 98 -10.82 -3.52 -8.81
C TRP A 98 -12.29 -3.43 -8.44
N ARG A 99 -12.94 -2.32 -8.81
CA ARG A 99 -14.36 -2.08 -8.54
C ARG A 99 -15.27 -3.06 -9.27
N SER A 100 -14.90 -3.47 -10.49
CA SER A 100 -15.67 -4.44 -11.29
C SER A 100 -15.37 -5.91 -10.93
N GLY A 101 -14.44 -6.17 -10.00
CA GLY A 101 -14.03 -7.53 -9.66
C GLY A 101 -13.19 -8.25 -10.73
N GLN A 102 -12.90 -7.58 -11.86
CA GLN A 102 -12.06 -8.12 -12.93
C GLN A 102 -10.61 -8.37 -12.48
N ARG A 103 -10.16 -7.69 -11.44
CA ARG A 103 -8.86 -7.92 -10.82
C ARG A 103 -8.99 -7.88 -9.29
N PRO A 104 -8.48 -8.89 -8.57
CA PRO A 104 -8.44 -8.84 -7.12
C PRO A 104 -7.54 -7.69 -6.65
N ILE A 105 -7.94 -7.04 -5.56
CA ILE A 105 -7.13 -6.00 -4.92
C ILE A 105 -5.95 -6.68 -4.24
N GLN A 106 -4.75 -6.20 -4.53
CA GLN A 106 -3.52 -6.72 -3.94
C GLN A 106 -3.43 -6.31 -2.46
N ARG A 107 -2.78 -7.15 -1.64
CA ARG A 107 -2.61 -6.90 -0.20
C ARG A 107 -1.93 -5.55 0.08
N THR A 108 -0.91 -5.17 -0.70
CA THR A 108 -0.25 -3.86 -0.61
C THR A 108 -1.25 -2.71 -0.74
N VAL A 109 -2.20 -2.82 -1.66
CA VAL A 109 -3.21 -1.77 -1.88
C VAL A 109 -4.19 -1.71 -0.72
N VAL A 110 -4.60 -2.86 -0.18
CA VAL A 110 -5.44 -2.92 1.03
C VAL A 110 -4.77 -2.23 2.21
N LEU A 111 -3.48 -2.48 2.41
CA LEU A 111 -2.69 -1.84 3.47
C LEU A 111 -2.60 -0.32 3.23
N ALA A 112 -2.35 0.10 1.99
CA ALA A 112 -2.30 1.52 1.65
C ALA A 112 -3.64 2.25 1.90
N LEU A 113 -4.76 1.60 1.58
CA LEU A 113 -6.10 2.14 1.87
C LEU A 113 -6.37 2.31 3.38
N ARG A 114 -5.85 1.39 4.21
CA ARG A 114 -5.96 1.49 5.68
C ARG A 114 -5.10 2.62 6.23
N ALA A 115 -3.89 2.80 5.69
CA ALA A 115 -3.05 3.92 6.08
C ALA A 115 -3.73 5.27 5.79
N LEU A 116 -4.32 5.41 4.60
CA LEU A 116 -5.12 6.59 4.25
C LEU A 116 -6.32 6.78 5.18
N ASP A 117 -6.95 5.69 5.62
CA ASP A 117 -8.08 5.77 6.55
C ASP A 117 -7.67 6.31 7.92
N ARG A 118 -6.54 5.84 8.45
CA ARG A 118 -5.97 6.36 9.70
C ARG A 118 -5.60 7.84 9.57
N GLU A 119 -5.04 8.25 8.44
CA GLU A 119 -4.66 9.64 8.20
C GLU A 119 -5.88 10.57 8.04
N ALA A 120 -6.97 10.06 7.46
CA ALA A 120 -8.22 10.80 7.24
C ALA A 120 -9.13 10.85 8.48
N GLY A 121 -9.00 9.91 9.41
CA GLY A 121 -9.74 9.86 10.69
C GLY A 121 -9.30 10.89 11.73
N ARG A 122 -8.93 12.10 11.31
CA ARG A 122 -8.77 13.27 12.19
C ARG A 122 -10.12 13.85 12.59
#